data_AF-K1V0X8-F1
#
_entry.id   AF-K1V0X8-F1
#
_cell.length_a   1.000
_cell.length_b   1.000
_cell.length_c   1.000
_cell.angle_alpha   90.00
_cell.angle_beta   90.00
_cell.angle_gamma   90.00
#
_symmetry.space_group_name_H-M   'P 1'
#
loop_
_entity.id
_entity.type
_entity.pdbx_description
1 polymer ?
#
loop_
_entity_poly.entity_id
_entity_poly.type
_entity_poly.pdbx_seq_one_letter_code
_entity_poly.pdbx_strand_id
1 'polypeptide(L)'
;CLRNFVLYCLRNEWIAKNPFRYYKLKEDQAQAKEHLTVRELEILTRKQLDHRLARIRDVFVFCCLTGLAFDDEGRWWIHKPREKTAVMSRIPLLPMALEILRRYEHDAVCQARERVLPLPSNQKMNAFMKEIAIVCGIDKVLTTHCARHTFACMAVEYGMPIDVLAKILGHSNTNMTRHYAKFSETVIGREMEAFGEKLASAAAEGDSGL
;
A
#
# COMPACT_ATOMS: atom_id res chain seq x y z
N CYS A 1 -2.95 12.12 21.56
CA CYS A 1 -4.03 12.30 22.56
C CYS A 1 -3.72 13.41 23.56
N LEU A 2 -2.61 13.34 24.32
CA LEU A 2 -2.27 14.32 25.37
C LEU A 2 -2.11 15.77 24.87
N ARG A 3 -1.48 15.99 23.71
CA ARG A 3 -1.34 17.32 23.10
C ARG A 3 -2.69 18.00 22.83
N ASN A 4 -3.65 17.25 22.27
CA ASN A 4 -4.98 17.78 21.97
C ASN A 4 -5.77 18.09 23.25
N PHE A 5 -5.64 17.24 24.27
CA PHE A 5 -6.25 17.48 25.58
C PHE A 5 -5.68 18.74 26.25
N VAL A 6 -4.37 18.94 26.24
CA VAL A 6 -3.72 20.13 26.79
C VAL A 6 -4.13 21.40 26.04
N LEU A 7 -4.24 21.33 24.71
CA LEU A 7 -4.76 22.44 23.91
C LEU A 7 -6.24 22.73 24.20
N TYR A 8 -7.03 21.70 24.47
CA TYR A 8 -8.42 21.85 24.91
C TYR A 8 -8.50 22.55 26.27
N CYS A 9 -7.70 22.14 27.27
CA CYS A 9 -7.65 22.80 28.57
C CYS A 9 -7.18 24.27 28.49
N LEU A 10 -6.22 24.57 27.60
CA LEU A 10 -5.80 25.96 27.34
C LEU A 10 -6.91 26.82 26.74
N ARG A 11 -7.66 26.28 25.77
CA ARG A 11 -8.80 27.00 25.14
C ARG A 11 -9.93 27.29 26.12
N ASN A 12 -10.15 26.39 27.07
CA ASN A 12 -11.13 26.59 28.14
C ASN A 12 -10.54 27.34 29.35
N GLU A 13 -9.31 27.85 29.24
CA GLU A 13 -8.62 28.61 30.28
C GLU A 13 -8.44 27.88 31.63
N TRP A 14 -8.62 26.55 31.65
CA TRP A 14 -8.40 25.72 32.85
C TRP A 14 -6.93 25.62 33.25
N ILE A 15 -6.04 25.90 32.31
CA ILE A 15 -4.61 26.02 32.55
C ILE A 15 -4.09 27.27 31.86
N ALA A 16 -3.18 27.99 32.51
CA ALA A 16 -2.62 29.23 31.96
C ALA A 16 -1.48 28.99 30.96
N LYS A 17 -0.81 27.83 31.05
CA LYS A 17 0.38 27.51 30.24
C LYS A 17 0.40 26.03 29.87
N ASN A 18 0.96 25.74 28.69
CA ASN A 18 1.17 24.36 28.24
C ASN A 18 2.34 23.73 29.02
N PRO A 19 2.12 22.71 29.87
CA PRO A 19 3.17 22.06 30.66
C PRO A 19 4.22 21.32 29.81
N PHE A 20 3.91 21.02 28.54
CA PHE A 20 4.78 20.35 27.60
C PHE A 20 5.40 21.29 26.57
N ARG A 21 5.34 22.62 26.77
CA ARG A 21 5.85 23.62 25.80
C ARG A 21 7.30 23.37 25.37
N TYR A 22 8.14 22.94 26.31
CA TYR A 22 9.56 22.68 26.07
C TYR A 22 9.88 21.18 25.98
N TYR A 23 8.88 20.32 26.17
CA TYR A 23 9.05 18.89 26.04
C TYR A 23 9.03 18.51 24.56
N LYS A 24 10.19 18.18 24.01
CA LYS A 24 10.29 17.55 22.70
C LYS A 24 10.23 16.05 22.90
N LEU A 25 9.20 15.40 22.35
CA LEU A 25 9.28 13.96 22.15
C LEU A 25 10.52 13.71 21.30
N LYS A 26 11.41 12.83 21.76
CA LYS A 26 12.38 12.23 20.85
C LYS A 26 11.56 11.55 19.77
N GLU A 27 11.76 11.97 18.53
CA GLU A 27 11.31 11.18 17.40
C GLU A 27 12.11 9.88 17.49
N ASP A 28 11.45 8.83 17.99
CA ASP A 28 12.00 7.50 17.83
C ASP A 28 12.20 7.31 16.34
N GLN A 29 13.37 6.82 15.93
CA GLN A 29 13.58 6.53 14.51
C GLN A 29 12.54 5.48 14.14
N ALA A 30 11.48 5.93 13.47
CA ALA A 30 10.41 5.05 13.07
C ALA A 30 11.05 3.96 12.23
N GLN A 31 11.02 2.72 12.73
CA GLN A 31 11.54 1.58 12.00
C GLN A 31 10.96 1.63 10.59
N ALA A 32 11.83 1.44 9.59
CA ALA A 32 11.40 1.40 8.20
C ALA A 32 10.26 0.39 8.10
N LYS A 33 9.09 0.86 7.64
CA LYS A 33 7.92 0.00 7.57
C LYS A 33 8.22 -1.13 6.60
N GLU A 34 8.03 -2.36 7.09
CA GLU A 34 8.31 -3.54 6.30
C GLU A 34 7.41 -3.61 5.06
N HIS A 35 8.02 -4.02 3.96
CA HIS A 35 7.37 -4.30 2.68
C HIS A 35 8.09 -5.47 2.00
N LEU A 36 7.40 -6.15 1.10
CA LEU A 36 8.03 -7.18 0.28
C LEU A 36 8.78 -6.54 -0.89
N THR A 37 9.93 -7.13 -1.20
CA THR A 37 10.59 -6.96 -2.51
C THR A 37 9.81 -7.71 -3.59
N VAL A 38 10.03 -7.36 -4.85
CA VAL A 38 9.42 -8.07 -6.00
C VAL A 38 9.69 -9.57 -5.93
N ARG A 39 10.92 -9.98 -5.60
CA ARG A 39 11.31 -11.39 -5.48
C ARG A 39 10.56 -12.11 -4.35
N GLU A 40 10.40 -11.49 -3.18
CA GLU A 40 9.65 -12.10 -2.08
C GLU A 40 8.15 -12.21 -2.41
N LEU A 41 7.58 -11.22 -3.10
CA LEU A 41 6.20 -11.28 -3.57
C LEU A 41 6.01 -12.41 -4.60
N GLU A 42 6.96 -12.63 -5.50
CA GLU A 42 6.96 -13.76 -6.44
C GLU A 42 7.04 -15.11 -5.72
N ILE A 43 7.95 -15.25 -4.76
CA ILE A 43 8.07 -16.46 -3.93
C ILE A 43 6.74 -16.75 -3.26
N LEU A 44 6.15 -15.74 -2.61
CA LEU A 44 4.88 -15.86 -1.91
C LEU A 44 3.76 -16.26 -2.86
N THR A 45 3.68 -15.63 -4.04
CA THR A 45 2.64 -15.89 -5.05
C THR A 45 2.71 -17.31 -5.61
N ARG A 46 3.92 -17.81 -5.88
CA ARG A 46 4.15 -19.14 -6.50
C ARG A 46 4.19 -20.29 -5.50
N LYS A 47 4.29 -20.02 -4.20
CA LYS A 47 4.37 -21.06 -3.17
C LYS A 47 3.14 -21.96 -3.21
N GLN A 48 3.37 -23.28 -3.28
CA GLN A 48 2.32 -24.27 -3.09
C GLN A 48 1.96 -24.32 -1.61
N LEU A 49 0.67 -24.10 -1.32
CA LEU A 49 0.12 -24.01 0.02
C LEU A 49 -1.15 -24.86 0.08
N ASP A 50 -1.54 -25.28 1.29
CA ASP A 50 -2.85 -25.88 1.50
C ASP A 50 -3.98 -24.91 1.10
N HIS A 51 -5.20 -25.43 0.90
CA HIS A 51 -6.34 -24.62 0.46
C HIS A 51 -6.66 -23.45 1.41
N ARG A 52 -6.47 -23.61 2.72
CA ARG A 52 -6.72 -22.56 3.72
C ARG A 52 -5.71 -21.43 3.56
N LEU A 53 -4.42 -21.74 3.50
CA LEU A 53 -3.34 -20.76 3.38
C LEU A 53 -3.29 -20.13 1.99
N ALA A 54 -3.60 -20.88 0.93
CA ALA A 54 -3.70 -20.36 -0.44
C ALA A 54 -4.73 -19.22 -0.54
N ARG A 55 -5.88 -19.36 0.13
CA ARG A 55 -6.91 -18.29 0.19
C ARG A 55 -6.39 -17.02 0.84
N ILE A 56 -5.66 -17.16 1.94
CA ILE A 56 -5.06 -16.03 2.65
C ILE A 56 -3.98 -15.36 1.80
N ARG A 57 -3.10 -16.17 1.20
CA ARG A 57 -2.07 -15.70 0.25
C ARG A 57 -2.71 -14.88 -0.87
N ASP A 58 -3.75 -15.40 -1.51
CA ASP A 58 -4.39 -14.72 -2.64
C ASP A 58 -4.97 -13.36 -2.26
N VAL A 59 -5.61 -13.28 -1.10
CA VAL A 59 -6.11 -12.00 -0.58
C VAL A 59 -4.97 -11.03 -0.29
N PHE A 60 -3.89 -11.50 0.34
CA PHE A 60 -2.74 -10.67 0.62
C PHE A 60 -2.05 -10.16 -0.66
N VAL A 61 -1.85 -11.04 -1.64
CA VAL A 61 -1.30 -10.68 -2.96
C VAL A 61 -2.21 -9.67 -3.66
N PHE A 62 -3.52 -9.87 -3.61
CA PHE A 62 -4.47 -8.89 -4.15
C PHE A 62 -4.30 -7.49 -3.53
N CYS A 63 -4.08 -7.40 -2.21
CA CYS A 63 -3.76 -6.14 -1.55
C CYS A 63 -2.41 -5.55 -2.02
N CYS A 64 -1.39 -6.38 -2.22
CA CYS A 64 -0.09 -5.96 -2.77
C CYS A 64 -0.19 -5.42 -4.21
N LEU A 65 -1.18 -5.87 -4.98
CA LEU A 65 -1.38 -5.46 -6.38
C LEU A 65 -2.28 -4.23 -6.52
N THR A 66 -3.10 -3.92 -5.52
CA THR A 66 -4.12 -2.86 -5.62
C THR A 66 -3.89 -1.68 -4.67
N GLY A 67 -3.06 -1.85 -3.63
CA GLY A 67 -2.85 -0.83 -2.60
C GLY A 67 -4.08 -0.60 -1.70
N LEU A 68 -5.13 -1.41 -1.87
CA LEU A 68 -6.33 -1.36 -1.06
C LEU A 68 -5.99 -1.83 0.35
N ALA A 69 -6.29 -0.97 1.33
CA ALA A 69 -6.18 -1.35 2.72
C ALA A 69 -7.44 -2.12 3.13
N PHE A 70 -7.25 -3.16 3.94
CA PHE A 70 -8.32 -3.83 4.63
C PHE A 70 -9.00 -2.86 5.61
N ASP A 71 -10.32 -2.74 5.52
CA ASP A 71 -11.17 -2.12 6.54
C ASP A 71 -11.92 -3.25 7.26
N ASP A 72 -12.11 -3.13 8.58
CA ASP A 72 -12.65 -4.15 9.48
C ASP A 72 -14.06 -4.64 9.07
N GLU A 73 -14.74 -3.90 8.20
CA GLU A 73 -16.05 -4.24 7.65
C GLU A 73 -15.99 -5.19 6.46
N GLY A 74 -14.80 -5.48 5.91
CA GLY A 74 -14.58 -6.42 4.81
C GLY A 74 -15.33 -6.07 3.51
N ARG A 75 -15.64 -4.78 3.33
CA ARG A 75 -16.32 -4.27 2.14
C ARG A 75 -15.29 -3.72 1.14
N TRP A 76 -15.16 -4.38 -0.01
CA TRP A 76 -14.34 -3.90 -1.13
C TRP A 76 -15.09 -2.81 -1.87
N TRP A 77 -14.92 -1.56 -1.47
CA TRP A 77 -15.44 -0.46 -2.26
C TRP A 77 -14.31 0.10 -3.13
N ILE A 78 -14.31 -0.28 -4.41
CA ILE A 78 -13.74 0.57 -5.48
C ILE A 78 -14.52 1.90 -5.54
N HIS A 79 -15.72 1.95 -4.94
CA HIS A 79 -16.64 3.08 -4.91
C HIS A 79 -17.07 3.43 -3.47
N LYS A 80 -16.20 3.96 -2.61
CA LYS A 80 -16.69 4.71 -1.43
C LYS A 80 -15.92 6.03 -1.30
N PRO A 81 -16.60 7.15 -1.03
CA PRO A 81 -15.95 8.27 -0.40
C PRO A 81 -15.40 7.77 0.94
N ARG A 82 -14.09 7.74 1.09
CA ARG A 82 -13.45 7.38 2.36
C ARG A 82 -13.80 8.48 3.36
N GLU A 83 -14.42 8.16 4.49
CA GLU A 83 -14.91 9.17 5.46
C GLU A 83 -13.81 10.12 5.98
N LYS A 84 -12.53 9.75 5.84
CA LYS A 84 -11.39 10.61 6.21
C LYS A 84 -10.81 11.45 5.07
N THR A 85 -11.18 11.18 3.81
CA THR A 85 -10.67 11.86 2.61
C THR A 85 -11.66 11.67 1.46
N ALA A 86 -12.41 12.71 1.10
CA ALA A 86 -13.47 12.70 0.09
C ALA A 86 -12.99 12.49 -1.38
N VAL A 87 -11.87 11.81 -1.60
CA VAL A 87 -11.27 11.61 -2.93
C VAL A 87 -11.72 10.26 -3.48
N MET A 88 -12.55 10.29 -4.53
CA MET A 88 -12.93 9.12 -5.33
C MET A 88 -11.80 8.78 -6.32
N SER A 89 -11.25 7.56 -6.27
CA SER A 89 -10.26 7.08 -7.24
C SER A 89 -10.79 5.86 -7.99
N ARG A 90 -11.07 6.01 -9.29
CA ARG A 90 -11.29 4.88 -10.21
C ARG A 90 -9.91 4.41 -10.69
N ILE A 91 -9.54 3.18 -10.32
CA ILE A 91 -8.20 2.63 -10.63
C ILE A 91 -8.42 1.34 -11.43
N PRO A 92 -7.84 1.20 -12.63
CA PRO A 92 -7.89 -0.05 -13.37
C PRO A 92 -7.16 -1.16 -12.61
N LEU A 93 -7.76 -2.35 -12.57
CA LEU A 93 -7.15 -3.50 -11.92
C LEU A 93 -6.09 -4.13 -12.82
N LEU A 94 -4.97 -4.53 -12.22
CA LEU A 94 -3.93 -5.31 -12.91
C LEU A 94 -4.47 -6.69 -13.32
N PRO A 95 -4.02 -7.27 -14.45
CA PRO A 95 -4.47 -8.59 -14.91
C PRO A 95 -4.38 -9.68 -13.83
N MET A 96 -3.28 -9.71 -13.08
CA MET A 96 -3.08 -10.67 -11.99
C MET A 96 -4.07 -10.48 -10.84
N ALA A 97 -4.49 -9.24 -10.56
CA ALA A 97 -5.52 -8.97 -9.55
C ALA A 97 -6.89 -9.47 -10.04
N LEU A 98 -7.19 -9.35 -11.34
CA LEU A 98 -8.41 -9.89 -11.94
C LEU A 98 -8.42 -11.42 -11.91
N GLU A 99 -7.30 -12.09 -12.16
CA GLU A 99 -7.18 -13.54 -12.04
C GLU A 99 -7.47 -14.04 -10.63
N ILE A 100 -7.03 -13.30 -9.60
CA ILE A 100 -7.40 -13.60 -8.21
C ILE A 100 -8.91 -13.49 -8.03
N LEU A 101 -9.55 -12.41 -8.49
CA LEU A 101 -11.00 -12.24 -8.36
C LEU A 101 -11.79 -13.35 -9.06
N ARG A 102 -11.39 -13.72 -10.28
CA ARG A 102 -12.04 -14.81 -11.05
C ARG A 102 -12.02 -16.15 -10.31
N ARG A 103 -10.95 -16.45 -9.57
CA ARG A 103 -10.87 -17.69 -8.77
C ARG A 103 -11.93 -17.78 -7.66
N TYR A 104 -12.47 -16.65 -7.21
CA TYR A 104 -13.44 -16.58 -6.12
C TYR A 104 -14.85 -16.18 -6.56
N GLU A 105 -15.10 -16.08 -7.87
CA GLU A 105 -16.39 -15.65 -8.44
C GLU A 105 -17.57 -16.53 -8.01
N HIS A 106 -17.32 -17.84 -7.85
CA HIS A 106 -18.32 -18.82 -7.43
C HIS A 106 -18.04 -19.41 -6.03
N ASP A 107 -17.22 -18.74 -5.21
CA ASP A 107 -16.90 -19.22 -3.87
C ASP A 107 -18.11 -19.07 -2.93
N ALA A 108 -18.50 -20.16 -2.27
CA ALA A 108 -19.69 -20.18 -1.41
C ALA A 108 -19.60 -19.20 -0.22
N VAL A 109 -18.40 -18.98 0.33
CA VAL A 109 -18.21 -18.03 1.45
C VAL A 109 -18.35 -16.60 0.97
N CYS A 110 -17.84 -16.30 -0.23
CA CYS A 110 -18.01 -15.02 -0.91
C CYS A 110 -19.50 -14.73 -1.16
N GLN A 111 -20.23 -15.67 -1.76
CA GLN A 111 -21.67 -15.52 -2.05
C GLN A 111 -22.50 -15.32 -0.78
N ALA A 112 -22.29 -16.16 0.25
CA ALA A 112 -23.04 -16.07 1.50
C ALA A 112 -22.80 -14.76 2.28
N ARG A 113 -21.69 -14.06 2.01
CA ARG A 113 -21.32 -12.81 2.70
C ARG A 113 -21.39 -11.58 1.80
N GLU A 114 -21.84 -11.74 0.55
CA GLU A 114 -21.84 -10.69 -0.47
C GLU A 114 -20.46 -10.02 -0.63
N ARG A 115 -19.40 -10.83 -0.73
CA ARG A 115 -18.01 -10.37 -0.90
C ARG A 115 -17.41 -10.91 -2.19
N VAL A 116 -16.45 -10.18 -2.76
CA VAL A 116 -15.69 -10.63 -3.94
C VAL A 116 -14.47 -11.49 -3.59
N LEU A 117 -14.04 -11.48 -2.33
CA LEU A 117 -12.90 -12.26 -1.84
C LEU A 117 -13.19 -12.82 -0.44
N PRO A 118 -12.62 -14.00 -0.10
CA PRO A 118 -12.92 -14.70 1.14
C PRO A 118 -12.10 -14.16 2.31
N LEU A 119 -12.50 -12.98 2.78
CA LEU A 119 -11.82 -12.26 3.84
C LEU A 119 -12.12 -12.83 5.24
N PRO A 120 -11.10 -13.27 5.99
CA PRO A 120 -11.22 -13.50 7.43
C PRO A 120 -11.15 -12.16 8.21
N SER A 121 -11.23 -12.22 9.54
CA SER A 121 -10.95 -11.05 10.38
C SER A 121 -9.47 -10.65 10.32
N ASN A 122 -9.16 -9.39 10.62
CA ASN A 122 -7.79 -8.87 10.66
C ASN A 122 -6.84 -9.73 11.53
N GLN A 123 -7.30 -10.15 12.71
CA GLN A 123 -6.53 -11.01 13.60
C GLN A 123 -6.20 -12.37 12.97
N LYS A 124 -7.20 -13.01 12.34
CA LYS A 124 -7.01 -14.29 11.63
C LYS A 124 -6.11 -14.13 10.41
N MET A 125 -6.28 -13.04 9.65
CA MET A 125 -5.41 -12.69 8.53
C MET A 125 -3.96 -12.62 8.99
N ASN A 126 -3.66 -11.83 10.02
CA ASN A 126 -2.30 -11.66 10.53
C ASN A 126 -1.72 -12.97 11.08
N ALA A 127 -2.54 -13.82 11.73
CA ALA A 127 -2.08 -15.13 12.22
C ALA A 127 -1.67 -16.06 11.07
N PHE A 128 -2.50 -16.19 10.04
CA PHE A 128 -2.17 -17.02 8.88
C PHE A 128 -1.03 -16.43 8.04
N MET A 129 -0.90 -15.10 7.98
CA MET A 129 0.21 -14.46 7.28
C MET A 129 1.56 -14.72 7.96
N LYS A 130 1.60 -14.87 9.31
CA LYS A 130 2.81 -15.32 10.01
C LYS A 130 3.19 -16.75 9.61
N GLU A 131 2.21 -17.65 9.53
CA GLU A 131 2.41 -19.04 9.08
C GLU A 131 2.96 -19.07 7.64
N ILE A 132 2.36 -18.29 6.74
CA ILE A 132 2.81 -18.17 5.34
C ILE A 132 4.23 -17.60 5.26
N ALA A 133 4.55 -16.57 6.05
CA ALA A 133 5.89 -15.97 6.06
C ALA A 133 6.96 -17.01 6.42
N ILE A 134 6.73 -17.82 7.46
CA ILE A 134 7.63 -18.90 7.88
C ILE A 134 7.79 -19.93 6.76
N VAL A 135 6.69 -20.40 6.17
CA VAL A 135 6.71 -21.40 5.09
C VAL A 135 7.43 -20.90 3.84
N CYS A 136 7.35 -19.59 3.57
CA CYS A 136 8.03 -18.93 2.45
C CYS A 136 9.48 -18.52 2.75
N GLY A 137 9.97 -18.64 3.99
CA GLY A 137 11.30 -18.17 4.39
C GLY A 137 11.43 -16.64 4.35
N ILE A 138 10.34 -15.91 4.60
CA ILE A 138 10.31 -14.45 4.61
C ILE A 138 10.43 -13.98 6.06
N ASP A 139 11.56 -13.36 6.40
CA ASP A 139 11.84 -12.81 7.74
C ASP A 139 11.25 -11.40 7.90
N LYS A 140 9.93 -11.29 7.70
CA LYS A 140 9.15 -10.05 7.81
C LYS A 140 7.77 -10.32 8.42
N VAL A 141 7.28 -9.39 9.21
CA VAL A 141 5.93 -9.36 9.75
C VAL A 141 4.94 -8.90 8.68
N LEU A 142 4.35 -9.88 8.01
CA LEU A 142 3.37 -9.63 6.95
C LEU A 142 2.00 -9.25 7.54
N THR A 143 1.69 -7.96 7.51
CA THR A 143 0.39 -7.40 7.89
C THR A 143 -0.37 -6.84 6.68
N THR A 144 -1.65 -6.54 6.82
CA THR A 144 -2.43 -5.84 5.77
C THR A 144 -1.83 -4.48 5.41
N HIS A 145 -1.19 -3.79 6.36
CA HIS A 145 -0.42 -2.57 6.09
C HIS A 145 0.87 -2.82 5.31
N CYS A 146 1.56 -3.93 5.59
CA CYS A 146 2.72 -4.37 4.81
C CYS A 146 2.33 -4.56 3.33
N ALA A 147 1.19 -5.19 3.03
CA ALA A 147 0.71 -5.33 1.65
C ALA A 147 0.54 -3.99 0.93
N ARG A 148 -0.06 -2.99 1.59
CA ARG A 148 -0.20 -1.64 1.04
C ARG A 148 1.14 -0.94 0.86
N HIS A 149 2.09 -1.15 1.77
CA HIS A 149 3.45 -0.64 1.63
C HIS A 149 4.18 -1.30 0.46
N THR A 150 4.04 -2.61 0.28
CA THR A 150 4.54 -3.34 -0.90
C THR A 150 4.02 -2.71 -2.19
N PHE A 151 2.71 -2.49 -2.32
CA PHE A 151 2.15 -1.81 -3.49
C PHE A 151 2.80 -0.45 -3.74
N ALA A 152 2.89 0.38 -2.70
CA ALA A 152 3.41 1.73 -2.83
C ALA A 152 4.90 1.77 -3.19
N CYS A 153 5.71 0.94 -2.55
CA CYS A 153 7.14 0.82 -2.86
C CYS A 153 7.35 0.31 -4.28
N MET A 154 6.65 -0.74 -4.70
CA MET A 154 6.72 -1.24 -6.08
C MET A 154 6.28 -0.17 -7.08
N ALA A 155 5.17 0.54 -6.82
CA ALA A 155 4.70 1.59 -7.72
C ALA A 155 5.75 2.70 -7.90
N VAL A 156 6.42 3.13 -6.82
CA VAL A 156 7.55 4.07 -6.90
C VAL A 156 8.73 3.46 -7.66
N GLU A 157 9.10 2.23 -7.32
CA GLU A 157 10.19 1.50 -7.96
C GLU A 157 9.97 1.35 -9.47
N TYR A 158 8.73 1.18 -9.93
CA TYR A 158 8.33 1.14 -11.34
C TYR A 158 8.03 2.53 -11.96
N GLY A 159 8.28 3.62 -11.24
CA GLY A 159 8.25 4.98 -11.80
C GLY A 159 6.88 5.66 -11.80
N MET A 160 5.95 5.16 -11.00
CA MET A 160 4.66 5.84 -10.83
C MET A 160 4.87 7.22 -10.21
N PRO A 161 4.36 8.30 -10.83
CA PRO A 161 4.46 9.64 -10.25
C PRO A 161 3.81 9.69 -8.87
N ILE A 162 4.48 10.38 -7.92
CA ILE A 162 4.06 10.42 -6.51
C ILE A 162 2.64 10.97 -6.33
N ASP A 163 2.22 11.92 -7.17
CA ASP A 163 0.88 12.48 -7.10
C ASP A 163 -0.19 11.49 -7.58
N VAL A 164 0.13 10.68 -8.60
CA VAL A 164 -0.73 9.59 -9.08
C VAL A 164 -0.84 8.52 -8.00
N LEU A 165 0.29 8.12 -7.41
CA LEU A 165 0.31 7.15 -6.32
C LEU A 165 -0.46 7.65 -5.09
N ALA A 166 -0.32 8.92 -4.72
CA ALA A 166 -1.06 9.53 -3.62
C ALA A 166 -2.58 9.47 -3.86
N LYS A 167 -3.03 9.72 -5.10
CA LYS A 167 -4.44 9.61 -5.48
C LYS A 167 -4.93 8.16 -5.42
N ILE A 168 -4.14 7.20 -5.90
CA ILE A 168 -4.45 5.76 -5.83
C ILE A 168 -4.57 5.28 -4.38
N LEU A 169 -3.66 5.72 -3.51
CA LEU A 169 -3.69 5.38 -2.10
C LEU A 169 -4.79 6.14 -1.34
N GLY A 170 -5.39 7.18 -1.92
CA GLY A 170 -6.35 8.05 -1.24
C GLY A 170 -5.70 8.85 -0.10
N HIS A 171 -4.48 9.32 -0.30
CA HIS A 171 -3.78 10.21 0.62
C HIS A 171 -4.23 11.66 0.37
N SER A 172 -4.78 12.33 1.39
CA SER A 172 -5.13 13.76 1.33
C SER A 172 -3.92 14.69 1.29
N ASN A 173 -2.76 14.20 1.68
CA ASN A 173 -1.51 14.93 1.71
C ASN A 173 -0.44 14.10 0.99
N THR A 174 0.08 14.62 -0.11
CA THR A 174 1.12 13.96 -0.93
C THR A 174 2.42 13.74 -0.17
N ASN A 175 2.68 14.49 0.91
CA ASN A 175 3.80 14.22 1.82
C ASN A 175 3.72 12.84 2.46
N MET A 176 2.50 12.29 2.66
CA MET A 176 2.30 10.92 3.15
C MET A 176 2.63 9.86 2.09
N THR A 177 2.97 10.23 0.87
CA THR A 177 3.43 9.31 -0.19
C THR A 177 4.93 9.50 -0.44
N ARG A 178 5.47 10.69 -0.18
CA ARG A 178 6.90 11.00 -0.35
C ARG A 178 7.82 10.12 0.49
N HIS A 179 7.36 9.56 1.61
CA HIS A 179 8.19 8.64 2.40
C HIS A 179 8.51 7.33 1.67
N TYR A 180 7.77 6.97 0.62
CA TYR A 180 8.11 5.86 -0.29
C TYR A 180 9.17 6.23 -1.31
N ALA A 181 9.30 7.52 -1.63
CA ALA A 181 10.16 8.05 -2.68
C ALA A 181 11.63 8.16 -2.26
N LYS A 182 12.10 7.37 -1.28
CA LYS A 182 13.53 7.35 -0.96
C LYS A 182 14.27 6.95 -2.24
N PHE A 183 14.96 7.90 -2.85
CA PHE A 183 15.64 7.72 -4.13
C PHE A 183 16.71 6.64 -3.95
N SER A 184 16.40 5.44 -4.40
CA SER A 184 17.42 4.43 -4.66
C SER A 184 18.19 4.87 -5.91
N GLU A 185 19.50 4.65 -5.94
CA GLU A 185 20.35 4.92 -7.11
C GLU A 185 19.78 4.28 -8.38
N THR A 186 19.10 3.14 -8.24
CA THR A 186 18.38 2.45 -9.32
C THR A 186 17.27 3.29 -9.95
N VAL A 187 16.51 4.03 -9.15
CA VAL A 187 15.43 4.91 -9.67
C VAL A 187 16.05 6.07 -10.42
N ILE A 188 17.10 6.70 -9.86
CA ILE A 188 17.80 7.81 -10.50
C ILE A 188 18.37 7.37 -11.86
N GLY A 189 19.04 6.22 -11.91
CA GLY A 189 19.61 5.67 -13.15
C GLY A 189 18.55 5.45 -14.22
N ARG A 190 17.43 4.80 -13.88
CA ARG A 190 16.34 4.56 -14.84
C ARG A 190 15.71 5.85 -15.35
N GLU A 191 15.46 6.83 -14.48
CA GLU A 191 14.86 8.10 -14.92
C GLU A 191 15.79 8.87 -15.87
N MET A 192 17.11 8.83 -15.63
CA MET A 192 18.10 9.44 -16.52
C MET A 192 18.19 8.71 -17.87
N GLU A 193 18.11 7.38 -17.87
CA GLU A 193 18.08 6.57 -19.09
C GLU A 193 16.83 6.85 -19.93
N ALA A 194 15.65 6.80 -19.32
CA ALA A 194 14.38 7.12 -19.98
C ALA A 194 14.32 8.57 -20.49
N PHE A 195 14.96 9.51 -19.79
CA PHE A 195 15.13 10.89 -20.27
C PHE A 195 16.05 10.96 -21.50
N GLY A 196 17.17 10.24 -21.47
CA GLY A 196 18.09 10.13 -22.61
C GLY A 196 17.43 9.54 -23.86
N GLU A 197 16.66 8.46 -23.72
CA GLU A 197 15.89 7.85 -24.82
C GLU A 197 14.91 8.83 -25.45
N LYS A 198 14.19 9.62 -24.64
CA LYS A 198 13.25 10.63 -25.15
C LYS A 198 13.95 11.75 -25.90
N LEU A 199 15.11 12.21 -25.41
CA LEU A 199 15.92 13.20 -26.12
C LEU A 199 16.43 12.67 -27.46
N ALA A 200 16.88 11.42 -27.50
CA ALA A 200 17.34 10.77 -28.73
C ALA A 200 16.20 10.59 -29.75
N SER A 201 15.01 10.15 -29.30
CA SER A 201 13.83 10.02 -30.15
C SER A 201 13.38 11.36 -30.73
N ALA A 202 13.35 12.41 -29.91
CA ALA A 202 12.98 13.76 -30.35
C ALA A 202 13.99 14.35 -31.35
N ALA A 203 15.28 14.04 -31.19
CA ALA A 203 16.31 14.45 -32.15
C ALA A 203 16.18 13.72 -33.49
N ALA A 204 15.82 12.43 -33.49
CA ALA A 204 15.65 11.64 -34.71
C ALA A 204 14.40 12.06 -35.54
N GLU A 205 13.33 12.53 -34.88
CA GLU A 205 12.14 13.07 -35.54
C GLU A 205 12.38 14.46 -36.17
N GLY A 206 13.34 15.23 -35.66
CA GLY A 206 13.70 16.54 -36.21
C GLY A 206 14.58 16.49 -37.46
N ASP A 207 15.31 15.39 -37.67
CA ASP A 207 16.30 15.24 -38.76
C ASP A 207 15.72 14.56 -40.02
N SER A 208 14.47 14.06 -39.96
CA SER A 208 13.76 13.43 -41.08
C SER A 208 12.85 14.40 -41.86
N GLY A 209 12.91 15.69 -41.54
CA GLY A 209 12.08 16.76 -42.12
C GLY A 209 12.82 17.75 -43.05
N LEU A 210 14.02 17.43 -43.52
CA LEU A 210 14.82 18.26 -44.44
C LEU A 210 15.01 17.58 -45.81
#